data_AF-A0A9P8I3I7-F1
#
_entry.id   AF-A0A9P8I3I7-F1
#
_cell.length_a   1.000
_cell.length_b   1.000
_cell.length_c   1.000
_cell.angle_alpha   90.00
_cell.angle_beta   90.00
_cell.angle_gamma   90.00
#
_symmetry.space_group_name_H-M   'P 1'
#
loop_
_entity.id
_entity.type
_entity.pdbx_description
1 polymer ?
#
loop_
_entity_poly.entity_id
_entity_poly.type
_entity_poly.pdbx_seq_one_letter_code
_entity_poly.pdbx_strand_id
1 'polypeptide(L)'
;MGWPFINDWTWTAQVFFTLHTLALLMKMHSYAFYNGHLSETQRRLRALDNPSTASRESAYRYPTTSSSSDDDTRGKEEGEKVDVGTLREDLAMELISPLGRATYPQNLTVWNFCDYLLCPTLCYELEYPRTQRIQWTEVIAKTLAVFGCIFLLTITSEEFILPVMIDSAARLEHVESLSETVLILAESFADRHFYSDWWNSTDWLEFSREWNIPVHHFFRRHVYGASRPHLSRPMATIITFLISAIAHELVMACITKKVRGFGLIAQMMQLPIVLVQRTKWVKGKKVFNNVCFWISMILGLSTMCSLYVLF
;
A
#
# COMPACT_ATOMS: atom_id res chain seq x y z
N MET A 1 10.70 15.86 -17.73
CA MET A 1 10.34 16.62 -16.50
C MET A 1 9.63 17.92 -16.92
N GLY A 2 8.35 17.89 -17.28
CA GLY A 2 7.67 19.09 -17.81
C GLY A 2 6.16 19.10 -17.63
N TRP A 3 5.48 17.97 -17.84
CA TRP A 3 4.02 17.91 -17.80
C TRP A 3 3.36 18.39 -16.48
N PRO A 4 3.89 18.11 -15.27
CA PRO A 4 3.29 18.58 -14.02
C PRO A 4 3.52 20.07 -13.72
N PHE A 5 4.49 20.70 -14.40
CA PHE A 5 4.94 22.06 -14.11
C PHE A 5 4.43 23.10 -15.13
N ILE A 6 3.70 22.66 -16.17
CA ILE A 6 3.21 23.53 -17.24
C ILE A 6 1.94 24.30 -16.85
N ASN A 7 1.13 23.79 -15.90
CA ASN A 7 -0.22 24.31 -15.69
C ASN A 7 -0.45 25.11 -14.39
N ASP A 8 0.59 25.48 -13.63
CA ASP A 8 0.46 26.25 -12.37
C ASP A 8 -0.71 25.80 -11.45
N TRP A 9 -0.96 24.50 -11.40
CA TRP A 9 -2.04 23.93 -10.61
C TRP A 9 -1.84 24.18 -9.11
N THR A 10 -2.96 24.30 -8.38
CA THR A 10 -2.93 24.37 -6.92
C THR A 10 -2.22 23.14 -6.35
N TRP A 11 -1.54 23.32 -5.22
CA TRP A 11 -0.78 22.23 -4.58
C TRP A 11 -1.69 21.03 -4.25
N THR A 12 -2.96 21.26 -3.90
CA THR A 12 -3.96 20.21 -3.66
C THR A 12 -4.29 19.40 -4.91
N ALA A 13 -4.48 20.05 -6.06
CA ALA A 13 -4.73 19.37 -7.33
C ALA A 13 -3.51 18.53 -7.73
N GLN A 14 -2.30 19.04 -7.48
CA GLN A 14 -1.05 18.30 -7.70
C GLN A 14 -0.96 17.07 -6.81
N VAL A 15 -1.28 17.18 -5.52
CA VAL A 15 -1.38 16.05 -4.59
C VAL A 15 -2.37 15.02 -5.12
N PHE A 16 -3.58 15.46 -5.44
CA PHE A 16 -4.64 14.60 -5.94
C PHE A 16 -4.18 13.81 -7.17
N PHE A 17 -3.72 14.49 -8.22
CA PHE A 17 -3.30 13.81 -9.45
C PHE A 17 -2.08 12.92 -9.22
N THR A 18 -1.12 13.32 -8.38
CA THR A 18 0.07 12.53 -8.09
C THR A 18 -0.30 11.23 -7.37
N LEU A 19 -1.12 11.32 -6.31
CA LEU A 19 -1.57 10.16 -5.55
C LEU A 19 -2.43 9.24 -6.42
N HIS A 20 -3.37 9.78 -7.21
CA HIS A 20 -4.20 8.99 -8.12
C HIS A 20 -3.36 8.30 -9.19
N THR A 21 -2.37 9.00 -9.77
CA THR A 21 -1.47 8.42 -10.76
C THR A 21 -0.63 7.30 -10.15
N LEU A 22 -0.12 7.49 -8.93
CA LEU A 22 0.64 6.47 -8.21
C LEU A 22 -0.24 5.24 -7.89
N ALA A 23 -1.45 5.47 -7.39
CA ALA A 23 -2.41 4.39 -7.11
C ALA A 23 -2.77 3.62 -8.39
N LEU A 24 -3.04 4.30 -9.50
CA LEU A 24 -3.31 3.68 -10.80
C LEU A 24 -2.10 2.89 -11.30
N LEU A 25 -0.88 3.42 -11.17
CA LEU A 25 0.35 2.71 -11.52
C LEU A 25 0.49 1.41 -10.73
N MET A 26 0.30 1.48 -9.41
CA MET A 26 0.34 0.29 -8.53
C MET A 26 -0.74 -0.72 -8.94
N LYS A 27 -1.96 -0.25 -9.19
CA LYS A 27 -3.07 -1.11 -9.63
C LYS A 27 -2.78 -1.81 -10.95
N MET A 28 -2.29 -1.07 -11.95
CA MET A 28 -1.91 -1.61 -13.26
C MET A 28 -0.79 -2.63 -13.13
N HIS A 29 0.23 -2.34 -12.32
CA HIS A 29 1.32 -3.28 -12.06
C HIS A 29 0.79 -4.58 -11.44
N SER A 30 -0.06 -4.48 -10.42
CA SER A 30 -0.64 -5.66 -9.78
C SER A 30 -1.51 -6.48 -10.73
N TYR A 31 -2.35 -5.83 -11.53
CA TYR A 31 -3.21 -6.50 -12.51
C TYR A 31 -2.39 -7.22 -13.58
N ALA A 32 -1.36 -6.56 -14.13
CA ALA A 32 -0.50 -7.14 -15.16
C ALA A 32 0.32 -8.32 -14.62
N PHE A 33 0.91 -8.18 -13.44
CA PHE A 33 1.74 -9.23 -12.84
C PHE A 33 0.90 -10.47 -12.48
N TYR A 34 -0.27 -10.28 -11.86
CA TYR A 34 -1.12 -11.40 -11.45
C TYR A 34 -1.71 -12.15 -12.65
N ASN A 35 -2.24 -11.45 -13.66
CA ASN A 35 -2.72 -12.10 -14.88
C ASN A 35 -1.56 -12.74 -15.68
N GLY A 36 -0.36 -12.16 -15.64
CA GLY A 36 0.84 -12.77 -16.21
C GLY A 36 1.18 -14.10 -15.53
N HIS A 37 1.09 -14.16 -14.19
CA HIS A 37 1.24 -15.39 -13.42
C HIS A 37 0.18 -16.43 -13.79
N LEU A 38 -1.11 -16.05 -13.83
CA LEU A 38 -2.19 -16.96 -14.23
C LEU A 38 -2.03 -17.49 -15.65
N SER A 39 -1.54 -16.65 -16.58
CA SER A 39 -1.21 -17.06 -17.94
C SER A 39 -0.11 -18.12 -17.96
N GLU A 40 0.94 -17.97 -17.13
CA GLU A 40 2.01 -18.95 -17.01
C GLU A 40 1.50 -20.26 -16.42
N THR A 41 0.73 -20.19 -15.34
CA THR A 41 0.08 -21.33 -14.69
C THR A 41 -0.80 -22.10 -15.68
N GLN A 42 -1.60 -21.39 -16.49
CA GLN A 42 -2.42 -22.02 -17.53
C GLN A 42 -1.56 -22.70 -18.60
N ARG A 43 -0.46 -22.05 -19.03
CA ARG A 43 0.48 -22.63 -20.00
C ARG A 43 1.12 -23.90 -19.45
N ARG A 44 1.55 -23.90 -18.19
CA ARG A 44 2.10 -25.07 -17.50
C ARG A 44 1.07 -26.19 -17.38
N LEU A 45 -0.18 -25.86 -17.05
CA LEU A 45 -1.26 -26.85 -16.98
C LEU A 45 -1.49 -27.53 -18.34
N ARG A 46 -1.55 -26.76 -19.44
CA ARG A 46 -1.66 -27.31 -20.80
C ARG A 46 -0.44 -28.14 -21.21
N ALA A 47 0.76 -27.77 -20.77
CA ALA A 47 1.96 -28.53 -21.07
C ALA A 47 1.94 -29.93 -20.42
N LEU A 48 1.26 -30.10 -19.27
CA LEU A 48 1.13 -31.39 -18.59
C LEU A 48 0.29 -32.41 -19.38
N ASP A 49 -0.45 -31.99 -20.41
CA ASP A 49 -1.12 -32.91 -21.35
C ASP A 49 -0.14 -33.74 -22.17
N ASN A 50 1.10 -33.26 -22.34
CA ASN A 50 2.20 -34.01 -22.93
C ASN A 50 3.33 -34.21 -21.88
N PRO A 51 3.25 -35.26 -21.05
CA PRO A 51 4.10 -35.42 -19.86
C PRO A 51 5.60 -35.64 -20.16
N SER A 52 5.97 -35.90 -21.41
CA SER A 52 7.37 -36.06 -21.83
C SER A 52 8.17 -34.75 -21.83
N THR A 53 7.50 -33.60 -21.93
CA THR A 53 8.15 -32.29 -22.16
C THR A 53 7.83 -31.27 -21.06
N ALA A 54 6.98 -31.63 -20.09
CA ALA A 54 6.49 -30.72 -19.06
C ALA A 54 7.46 -30.56 -17.89
N SER A 55 7.62 -29.33 -17.40
CA SER A 55 8.33 -29.05 -16.15
C SER A 55 7.54 -29.61 -14.96
N ARG A 56 8.23 -30.36 -14.08
CA ARG A 56 7.68 -30.97 -12.86
C ARG A 56 7.95 -30.15 -11.60
N GLU A 57 8.27 -28.87 -11.76
CA GLU A 57 8.39 -27.95 -10.63
C GLU A 57 7.04 -27.83 -9.90
N SER A 58 7.06 -27.54 -8.61
CA SER A 58 5.85 -27.31 -7.83
C SER A 58 5.05 -26.11 -8.38
N ALA A 59 3.75 -26.10 -8.14
CA ALA A 59 2.90 -24.97 -8.47
C ALA A 59 3.25 -23.82 -7.52
N TYR A 60 3.68 -22.67 -8.07
CA TYR A 60 3.84 -21.47 -7.28
C TYR A 60 2.45 -20.92 -6.95
N ARG A 61 2.07 -20.96 -5.68
CA ARG A 61 0.82 -20.35 -5.20
C ARG A 61 1.01 -18.86 -5.00
N TYR A 62 0.18 -18.04 -5.65
CA TYR A 62 0.31 -16.60 -5.55
C TYR A 62 -0.07 -16.12 -4.14
N PRO A 63 0.73 -15.25 -3.48
CA PRO A 63 0.43 -14.81 -2.13
C PRO A 63 -0.92 -14.06 -2.07
N THR A 64 -1.86 -14.55 -1.27
CA THR A 64 -3.16 -13.89 -1.06
C THR A 64 -3.08 -12.88 0.09
N THR A 65 -3.95 -11.87 0.06
CA THR A 65 -3.99 -10.85 1.13
C THR A 65 -4.41 -11.42 2.49
N SER A 66 -5.19 -12.51 2.50
CA SER A 66 -5.71 -13.17 3.70
C SER A 66 -4.83 -14.28 4.28
N SER A 67 -3.80 -14.76 3.57
CA SER A 67 -2.92 -15.81 4.10
C SER A 67 -2.01 -15.23 5.20
N SER A 68 -2.29 -15.64 6.45
CA SER A 68 -1.51 -15.31 7.64
C SER A 68 -0.05 -15.75 7.51
N SER A 69 0.79 -15.11 8.31
CA SER A 69 2.25 -15.12 8.44
C SER A 69 3.02 -16.45 8.34
N ASP A 70 2.34 -17.60 8.27
CA ASP A 70 2.94 -18.94 8.41
C ASP A 70 3.14 -19.69 7.08
N ASP A 71 2.56 -19.22 5.97
CA ASP A 71 2.67 -19.90 4.66
C ASP A 71 4.00 -19.60 3.92
N ASP A 72 4.84 -18.69 4.44
CA ASP A 72 6.22 -18.42 3.94
C ASP A 72 7.15 -19.65 4.08
N THR A 73 6.66 -20.71 4.72
CA THR A 73 7.38 -21.98 4.94
C THR A 73 7.01 -23.07 3.95
N ARG A 74 5.87 -22.96 3.23
CA ARG A 74 5.40 -24.00 2.30
C ARG A 74 5.83 -23.81 0.84
N GLY A 75 6.27 -22.61 0.46
CA GLY A 75 6.82 -22.35 -0.88
C GLY A 75 8.27 -22.83 -1.09
N LYS A 76 8.79 -23.70 -0.21
CA LYS A 76 10.21 -24.07 -0.14
C LYS A 76 10.48 -25.57 -0.14
N GLU A 77 9.58 -26.38 -0.69
CA GLU A 77 9.96 -27.71 -1.20
C GLU A 77 10.49 -27.55 -2.63
N GLU A 78 11.60 -26.81 -2.77
CA GLU A 78 12.41 -26.81 -3.98
C GLU A 78 13.12 -28.17 -4.06
N GLY A 79 12.52 -29.14 -4.75
CA GLY A 79 13.21 -30.36 -5.17
C GLY A 79 12.45 -31.67 -5.04
N GLU A 80 11.25 -31.69 -4.48
CA GLU A 80 10.45 -32.92 -4.48
C GLU A 80 9.72 -33.06 -5.83
N LYS A 81 9.96 -34.17 -6.52
CA LYS A 81 9.23 -34.50 -7.76
C LYS A 81 7.78 -34.80 -7.41
N VAL A 82 6.95 -33.77 -7.45
CA VAL A 82 5.51 -33.88 -7.20
C VAL A 82 4.86 -34.77 -8.26
N ASP A 83 3.89 -35.59 -7.86
CA ASP A 83 3.12 -36.42 -8.77
C ASP A 83 2.39 -35.55 -9.81
N VAL A 84 2.26 -36.06 -11.04
CA VAL A 84 1.64 -35.29 -12.14
C VAL A 84 0.16 -35.03 -11.85
N GLY A 85 -0.52 -35.94 -11.14
CA GLY A 85 -1.91 -35.77 -10.72
C GLY A 85 -2.07 -34.60 -9.75
N THR A 86 -1.29 -34.61 -8.67
CA THR A 86 -1.33 -33.54 -7.65
C THR A 86 -0.92 -32.18 -8.22
N LEU A 87 0.10 -32.15 -9.09
CA LEU A 87 0.53 -30.91 -9.76
C LEU A 87 -0.56 -30.33 -10.69
N ARG A 88 -1.30 -31.18 -11.41
CA ARG A 88 -2.43 -30.75 -12.23
C ARG A 88 -3.54 -30.13 -11.38
N GLU A 89 -3.87 -30.75 -10.26
CA GLU A 89 -4.88 -30.24 -9.32
C GLU A 89 -4.47 -28.90 -8.73
N ASP A 90 -3.22 -28.77 -8.28
CA ASP A 90 -2.70 -27.53 -7.71
C ASP A 90 -2.71 -26.37 -8.73
N LEU A 91 -2.27 -26.62 -9.96
CA LEU A 91 -2.29 -25.61 -11.03
C LEU A 91 -3.74 -25.25 -11.45
N ALA A 92 -4.64 -26.23 -11.47
CA ALA A 92 -6.05 -25.98 -11.77
C ALA A 92 -6.72 -25.16 -10.67
N MET A 93 -6.40 -25.44 -9.40
CA MET A 93 -6.93 -24.69 -8.26
C MET A 93 -6.50 -23.23 -8.27
N GLU A 94 -5.27 -22.93 -8.69
CA GLU A 94 -4.77 -21.55 -8.80
C GLU A 94 -5.47 -20.73 -9.90
N LEU A 95 -5.94 -21.40 -10.97
CA LEU A 95 -6.67 -20.75 -12.08
C LEU A 95 -8.13 -20.43 -11.74
N ILE A 96 -8.63 -20.99 -10.64
CA ILE A 96 -10.01 -20.86 -10.19
C ILE A 96 -10.03 -19.95 -8.95
N SER A 97 -10.95 -19.00 -8.92
CA SER A 97 -11.14 -18.18 -7.71
C SER A 97 -11.54 -19.07 -6.52
N PRO A 98 -11.09 -18.76 -5.28
CA PRO A 98 -11.48 -19.54 -4.09
C PRO A 98 -13.00 -19.59 -3.85
N LEU A 99 -13.72 -18.59 -4.37
CA LEU A 99 -15.18 -18.45 -4.29
C LEU A 99 -15.91 -19.11 -5.48
N GLY A 100 -15.16 -19.59 -6.48
CA GLY A 100 -15.63 -20.43 -7.58
C GLY A 100 -16.42 -19.71 -8.68
N ARG A 101 -16.58 -18.38 -8.65
CA ARG A 101 -17.39 -17.67 -9.65
C ARG A 101 -16.58 -17.17 -10.85
N ALA A 102 -15.30 -16.88 -10.65
CA ALA A 102 -14.40 -16.40 -11.68
C ALA A 102 -13.28 -17.42 -11.97
N THR A 103 -12.94 -17.58 -13.25
CA THR A 103 -11.85 -18.45 -13.72
C THR A 103 -11.02 -17.74 -14.78
N TYR A 104 -9.72 -18.00 -14.81
CA TYR A 104 -8.87 -17.53 -15.90
C TYR A 104 -9.03 -18.44 -17.13
N PRO A 105 -9.21 -17.92 -18.36
CA PRO A 105 -9.04 -16.52 -18.81
C PRO A 105 -10.36 -15.73 -18.90
N GLN A 106 -11.48 -16.25 -18.40
CA GLN A 106 -12.80 -15.59 -18.51
C GLN A 106 -12.88 -14.28 -17.72
N ASN A 107 -11.96 -14.03 -16.78
CA ASN A 107 -11.85 -12.78 -16.03
C ASN A 107 -11.37 -11.59 -16.87
N LEU A 108 -10.76 -11.81 -18.04
CA LEU A 108 -10.15 -10.77 -18.89
C LEU A 108 -11.22 -9.94 -19.64
N THR A 109 -12.05 -9.23 -18.90
CA THR A 109 -13.07 -8.32 -19.42
C THR A 109 -12.78 -6.89 -18.96
N VAL A 110 -13.17 -5.91 -19.79
CA VAL A 110 -13.07 -4.49 -19.42
C VAL A 110 -13.83 -4.21 -18.13
N TRP A 111 -14.97 -4.88 -17.93
CA TRP A 111 -15.78 -4.74 -16.72
C TRP A 111 -15.08 -5.20 -15.45
N ASN A 112 -14.38 -6.34 -15.47
CA ASN A 112 -13.61 -6.80 -14.31
C ASN A 112 -12.48 -5.83 -13.97
N PHE A 113 -11.81 -5.28 -14.99
CA PHE A 113 -10.76 -4.28 -14.78
C PHE A 113 -11.32 -2.97 -14.22
N CYS A 114 -12.40 -2.43 -14.78
CA CYS A 114 -13.05 -1.22 -14.28
C CYS A 114 -13.55 -1.39 -12.84
N ASP A 115 -14.11 -2.55 -12.50
CA ASP A 115 -14.53 -2.88 -11.14
C ASP A 115 -13.35 -2.88 -10.17
N TYR A 116 -12.24 -3.51 -10.52
CA TYR A 116 -11.00 -3.45 -9.74
C TYR A 116 -10.44 -2.03 -9.58
N LEU A 117 -10.54 -1.18 -10.61
CA LEU A 117 -10.11 0.22 -10.49
C LEU A 117 -10.91 1.00 -9.44
N LEU A 118 -12.17 0.64 -9.21
CA LEU A 118 -13.04 1.27 -8.21
C LEU A 118 -12.90 0.61 -6.82
N CYS A 119 -12.52 -0.67 -6.75
CA CYS A 119 -12.24 -1.34 -5.49
C CYS A 119 -11.11 -0.64 -4.74
N PRO A 120 -11.22 -0.38 -3.43
CA PRO A 120 -10.22 0.37 -2.69
C PRO A 120 -9.08 -0.55 -2.20
N THR A 121 -8.59 -1.40 -3.10
CA THR A 121 -7.45 -2.29 -2.90
C THR A 121 -6.41 -2.03 -3.99
N LEU A 122 -5.14 -2.24 -3.66
CA LEU A 122 -4.02 -2.09 -4.60
C LEU A 122 -3.51 -3.41 -5.16
N CYS A 123 -4.01 -4.53 -4.62
CA CYS A 123 -3.65 -5.88 -5.01
C CYS A 123 -4.82 -6.49 -5.76
N TYR A 124 -4.60 -6.84 -7.03
CA TYR A 124 -5.60 -7.53 -7.84
C TYR A 124 -5.79 -8.99 -7.39
N GLU A 125 -7.05 -9.42 -7.30
CA GLU A 125 -7.47 -10.80 -7.04
C GLU A 125 -8.63 -11.15 -7.99
N LEU A 126 -8.82 -12.44 -8.31
CA LEU A 126 -9.85 -12.88 -9.25
C LEU A 126 -11.27 -12.52 -8.78
N GLU A 127 -11.52 -12.59 -7.47
CA GLU A 127 -12.81 -12.27 -6.86
C GLU A 127 -12.59 -11.64 -5.49
N TYR A 128 -13.36 -10.58 -5.19
CA TYR A 128 -13.35 -9.92 -3.89
C TYR A 128 -14.60 -10.30 -3.09
N PRO A 129 -14.50 -10.48 -1.75
CA PRO A 129 -15.65 -10.77 -0.92
C PRO A 129 -16.62 -9.57 -0.89
N ARG A 130 -17.82 -9.74 -1.44
CA ARG A 130 -18.86 -8.70 -1.46
C ARG A 130 -19.96 -8.96 -0.45
N THR A 131 -20.52 -7.90 0.11
CA THR A 131 -21.75 -7.97 0.89
C THR A 131 -22.95 -8.16 -0.04
N GLN A 132 -23.97 -8.90 0.41
CA GLN A 132 -25.15 -9.19 -0.40
C GLN A 132 -26.11 -8.00 -0.54
N ARG A 133 -26.05 -7.02 0.38
CA ARG A 133 -26.95 -5.87 0.45
C ARG A 133 -26.19 -4.61 0.86
N ILE A 134 -26.50 -3.49 0.24
CA ILE A 134 -25.97 -2.17 0.60
C ILE A 134 -26.72 -1.65 1.83
N GLN A 135 -26.01 -1.37 2.91
CA GLN A 135 -26.56 -0.78 4.13
C GLN A 135 -26.49 0.75 4.04
N TRP A 136 -27.50 1.38 3.43
CA TRP A 136 -27.54 2.83 3.18
C TRP A 136 -27.35 3.70 4.43
N THR A 137 -27.82 3.24 5.60
CA THR A 137 -27.59 3.95 6.87
C THR A 137 -26.11 4.06 7.21
N GLU A 138 -25.33 2.99 6.99
CA GLU A 138 -23.88 3.04 7.19
C GLU A 138 -23.19 3.94 6.18
N VAL A 139 -23.66 3.92 4.92
CA VAL A 139 -23.10 4.77 3.86
C VAL A 139 -23.31 6.23 4.23
N ILE A 140 -24.55 6.64 4.53
CA ILE A 140 -24.88 8.02 4.90
C ILE A 140 -24.12 8.43 6.17
N ALA A 141 -24.08 7.58 7.20
CA ALA A 141 -23.35 7.88 8.44
C ALA A 141 -21.85 8.10 8.19
N LYS A 142 -21.22 7.25 7.36
CA LYS A 142 -19.80 7.41 6.98
C LYS A 142 -19.59 8.64 6.11
N THR A 143 -20.48 8.93 5.16
CA THR A 143 -20.43 10.15 4.35
C THR A 143 -20.51 11.40 5.22
N LEU A 144 -21.46 11.47 6.16
CA LEU A 144 -21.56 12.58 7.11
C LEU A 144 -20.32 12.69 8.01
N ALA A 145 -19.78 11.57 8.48
CA ALA A 145 -18.54 11.56 9.27
C ALA A 145 -17.35 12.10 8.47
N VAL A 146 -17.23 11.76 7.18
CA VAL A 146 -16.18 12.30 6.30
C VAL A 146 -16.30 13.82 6.18
N PHE A 147 -17.51 14.34 5.88
CA PHE A 147 -17.73 15.78 5.84
C PHE A 147 -17.46 16.47 7.18
N GLY A 148 -17.87 15.85 8.29
CA GLY A 148 -17.60 16.33 9.64
C GLY A 148 -16.10 16.39 9.95
N CYS A 149 -15.35 15.36 9.57
CA CYS A 149 -13.88 15.34 9.73
C CYS A 149 -13.19 16.40 8.87
N ILE A 150 -13.63 16.60 7.62
CA ILE A 150 -13.09 17.65 6.75
C ILE A 150 -13.36 19.02 7.37
N PHE A 151 -14.60 19.28 7.78
CA PHE A 151 -14.97 20.54 8.41
C PHE A 151 -14.18 20.80 9.70
N LEU A 152 -14.03 19.78 10.55
CA LEU A 152 -13.23 19.86 11.76
C LEU A 152 -11.74 20.11 11.45
N LEU A 153 -11.19 19.48 10.42
CA LEU A 153 -9.81 19.69 9.97
C LEU A 153 -9.63 21.12 9.46
N THR A 154 -10.58 21.64 8.68
CA THR A 154 -10.57 23.05 8.22
C THR A 154 -10.59 24.01 9.39
N ILE A 155 -11.53 23.87 10.33
CA ILE A 155 -11.59 24.73 11.53
C ILE A 155 -10.30 24.63 12.35
N THR A 156 -9.82 23.41 12.60
CA THR A 156 -8.60 23.21 13.39
C THR A 156 -7.39 23.85 12.70
N SER A 157 -7.33 23.75 11.37
CA SER A 157 -6.29 24.38 10.58
C SER A 157 -6.39 25.90 10.66
N GLU A 158 -7.58 26.47 10.51
CA GLU A 158 -7.79 27.92 10.56
C GLU A 158 -7.52 28.51 11.96
N GLU A 159 -7.97 27.84 13.02
CA GLU A 159 -7.85 28.35 14.39
C GLU A 159 -6.50 28.08 15.04
N PHE A 160 -5.82 26.96 14.71
CA PHE A 160 -4.58 26.57 15.40
C PHE A 160 -3.35 26.56 14.50
N ILE A 161 -3.49 26.19 13.22
CA ILE A 161 -2.35 26.06 12.31
C ILE A 161 -2.05 27.40 11.65
N LEU A 162 -3.06 28.08 11.08
CA LEU A 162 -2.90 29.35 10.38
C LEU A 162 -2.31 30.46 11.27
N PRO A 163 -2.72 30.71 12.52
CA PRO A 163 -2.10 31.78 13.30
C PRO A 163 -0.63 31.50 13.63
N VAL A 164 -0.27 30.26 13.95
CA VAL A 164 1.12 29.85 14.20
C VAL A 164 1.95 29.91 12.92
N MET A 165 1.35 29.51 11.80
CA MET A 165 1.95 29.64 10.49
C MET A 165 2.14 31.10 10.12
N ILE A 166 1.15 31.98 10.25
CA ILE A 166 1.23 33.41 9.90
C ILE A 166 2.28 34.12 10.75
N ASP A 167 2.37 33.80 12.05
CA ASP A 167 3.43 34.30 12.94
C ASP A 167 4.82 33.83 12.49
N SER A 168 4.92 32.59 12.00
CA SER A 168 6.15 32.02 11.40
C SER A 168 6.38 32.44 9.93
N ALA A 169 5.33 32.88 9.24
CA ALA A 169 5.21 33.12 7.80
C ALA A 169 4.97 34.58 7.47
N ALA A 170 5.42 35.51 8.32
CA ALA A 170 5.75 36.89 7.93
C ALA A 170 6.84 36.97 6.81
N ARG A 171 7.01 35.91 6.00
CA ARG A 171 7.92 35.78 4.87
C ARG A 171 7.38 35.08 3.61
N LEU A 172 6.15 34.54 3.50
CA LEU A 172 5.69 34.00 2.20
C LEU A 172 4.16 33.84 2.08
N GLU A 173 3.68 34.09 0.86
CA GLU A 173 2.32 34.53 0.47
C GLU A 173 1.34 33.39 0.09
N HIS A 174 0.05 33.77 0.00
CA HIS A 174 -1.23 33.02 -0.11
C HIS A 174 -1.49 32.15 -1.37
N VAL A 175 -2.54 31.29 -1.32
CA VAL A 175 -3.80 31.38 -2.11
C VAL A 175 -4.80 30.28 -1.68
N GLU A 176 -6.08 30.66 -1.55
CA GLU A 176 -7.27 29.79 -1.37
C GLU A 176 -8.05 29.62 -2.69
N SER A 177 -8.68 28.45 -2.92
CA SER A 177 -9.69 28.28 -3.99
C SER A 177 -10.68 27.15 -3.70
N LEU A 178 -11.96 27.42 -3.97
CA LEU A 178 -13.13 26.53 -3.79
C LEU A 178 -13.14 25.27 -4.67
N SER A 179 -12.18 25.12 -5.59
CA SER A 179 -12.03 23.92 -6.44
C SER A 179 -11.50 22.69 -5.68
N GLU A 180 -10.92 22.90 -4.51
CA GLU A 180 -10.27 21.84 -3.71
C GLU A 180 -11.30 20.97 -2.97
N THR A 181 -12.45 21.54 -2.62
CA THR A 181 -13.54 20.85 -1.92
C THR A 181 -14.23 19.79 -2.79
N VAL A 182 -14.20 19.93 -4.12
CA VAL A 182 -14.85 18.99 -5.05
C VAL A 182 -14.02 17.73 -5.28
N LEU A 183 -12.69 17.82 -5.19
CA LEU A 183 -11.78 16.68 -5.36
C LEU A 183 -11.79 15.73 -4.16
N ILE A 184 -12.07 16.26 -2.97
CA ILE A 184 -12.16 15.49 -1.72
C ILE A 184 -13.41 14.60 -1.68
N LEU A 185 -14.46 14.98 -2.41
CA LEU A 185 -15.73 14.27 -2.50
C LEU A 185 -15.64 12.95 -3.31
N ALA A 186 -14.59 12.78 -4.12
CA ALA A 186 -14.47 11.69 -5.09
C ALA A 186 -13.91 10.37 -4.52
N GLU A 187 -13.45 10.33 -3.27
CA GLU A 187 -12.68 9.18 -2.74
C GLU A 187 -13.48 8.20 -1.87
N SER A 188 -14.82 8.27 -1.91
CA SER A 188 -15.66 7.46 -1.02
C SER A 188 -16.09 6.11 -1.62
N PHE A 189 -15.16 5.15 -1.67
CA PHE A 189 -15.51 3.73 -1.80
C PHE A 189 -14.81 2.89 -0.72
N ALA A 190 -15.62 2.12 0.01
CA ALA A 190 -15.25 1.48 1.26
C ALA A 190 -14.93 -0.02 1.09
N ASP A 191 -13.76 -0.42 1.59
CA ASP A 191 -13.52 -1.78 2.11
C ASP A 191 -13.41 -1.73 3.64
N ARG A 192 -13.71 -2.85 4.30
CA ARG A 192 -13.93 -2.90 5.76
C ARG A 192 -12.65 -3.10 6.59
N HIS A 193 -11.44 -3.00 6.01
CA HIS A 193 -10.18 -3.20 6.75
C HIS A 193 -8.98 -2.44 6.16
N PHE A 194 -9.01 -1.10 6.19
CA PHE A 194 -7.92 -0.25 5.70
C PHE A 194 -6.74 -0.12 6.67
N TYR A 195 -7.02 -0.20 7.96
CA TYR A 195 -6.06 -0.09 9.05
C TYR A 195 -6.45 -1.04 10.19
N SER A 196 -5.48 -1.42 11.00
CA SER A 196 -5.65 -2.21 12.22
C SER A 196 -5.42 -1.32 13.45
N ASP A 197 -5.34 -1.89 14.65
CA ASP A 197 -5.15 -1.19 15.92
C ASP A 197 -3.70 -0.64 16.08
N TRP A 198 -3.22 0.11 15.08
CA TRP A 198 -1.85 0.63 14.98
C TRP A 198 -1.47 1.58 16.12
N TRP A 199 -2.46 2.17 16.81
CA TRP A 199 -2.22 3.00 18.01
C TRP A 199 -1.61 2.20 19.17
N ASN A 200 -1.78 0.87 19.17
CA ASN A 200 -1.16 -0.03 20.13
C ASN A 200 0.20 -0.58 19.67
N SER A 201 0.69 -0.19 18.49
CA SER A 201 1.97 -0.67 17.96
C SER A 201 3.13 -0.28 18.89
N THR A 202 4.11 -1.17 19.00
CA THR A 202 5.28 -1.00 19.87
C THR A 202 6.56 -0.73 19.10
N ASP A 203 6.62 -1.08 17.82
CA ASP A 203 7.74 -0.75 16.93
C ASP A 203 7.26 -0.20 15.57
N TRP A 204 8.16 0.49 14.87
CA TRP A 204 7.84 1.07 13.55
C TRP A 204 7.52 0.00 12.49
N LEU A 205 8.01 -1.23 12.66
CA LEU A 205 7.69 -2.34 11.76
C LEU A 205 6.27 -2.87 11.98
N GLU A 206 5.71 -2.80 13.18
CA GLU A 206 4.31 -3.12 13.48
C GLU A 206 3.40 -2.02 12.95
N PHE A 207 3.73 -0.76 13.24
CA PHE A 207 3.01 0.39 12.69
C PHE A 207 2.92 0.37 11.15
N SER A 208 4.03 0.07 10.45
CA SER A 208 4.05 0.07 8.98
C SER A 208 3.21 -1.05 8.34
N ARG A 209 2.84 -2.10 9.09
CA ARG A 209 1.92 -3.15 8.64
C ARG A 209 0.47 -2.77 8.85
N GLU A 210 0.20 -1.99 9.89
CA GLU A 210 -1.14 -1.80 10.44
C GLU A 210 -1.78 -0.46 10.05
N TRP A 211 -0.98 0.56 9.74
CA TRP A 211 -1.48 1.89 9.40
C TRP A 211 -2.17 1.96 8.02
N ASN A 212 -1.52 1.43 6.98
CA ASN A 212 -2.06 1.44 5.61
C ASN A 212 -1.91 0.04 5.00
N ILE A 213 -2.93 -0.77 5.28
CA ILE A 213 -2.98 -2.18 4.93
C ILE A 213 -2.90 -2.39 3.40
N PRO A 214 -3.64 -1.66 2.54
CA PRO A 214 -3.53 -1.82 1.09
C PRO A 214 -2.13 -1.58 0.53
N VAL A 215 -1.47 -0.50 0.96
CA VAL A 215 -0.10 -0.18 0.53
C VAL A 215 0.87 -1.22 1.07
N HIS A 216 0.74 -1.59 2.35
CA HIS A 216 1.57 -2.62 2.95
C HIS A 216 1.49 -3.95 2.18
N HIS A 217 0.29 -4.43 1.86
CA HIS A 217 0.11 -5.65 1.08
C HIS A 217 0.73 -5.54 -0.30
N PHE A 218 0.58 -4.40 -0.98
CA PHE A 218 1.20 -4.20 -2.28
C PHE A 218 2.72 -4.32 -2.22
N PHE A 219 3.37 -3.62 -1.29
CA PHE A 219 4.82 -3.68 -1.10
C PHE A 219 5.28 -5.07 -0.68
N ARG A 220 4.56 -5.72 0.24
CA ARG A 220 4.85 -7.09 0.67
C ARG A 220 4.79 -8.08 -0.49
N ARG A 221 3.77 -7.98 -1.35
CA ARG A 221 3.51 -8.91 -2.46
C ARG A 221 4.45 -8.67 -3.64
N HIS A 222 4.55 -7.44 -4.13
CA HIS A 222 5.25 -7.12 -5.38
C HIS A 222 6.73 -6.73 -5.19
N VAL A 223 7.10 -6.18 -4.03
CA VAL A 223 8.48 -5.72 -3.79
C VAL A 223 9.24 -6.70 -2.92
N TYR A 224 8.73 -6.98 -1.71
CA TYR A 224 9.38 -7.91 -0.78
C TYR A 224 9.37 -9.34 -1.33
N GLY A 225 8.21 -9.83 -1.79
CA GLY A 225 8.05 -11.16 -2.38
C GLY A 225 8.97 -11.39 -3.58
N ALA A 226 9.13 -10.40 -4.46
CA ALA A 226 10.02 -10.49 -5.62
C ALA A 226 11.52 -10.45 -5.23
N SER A 227 11.86 -9.71 -4.16
CA SER A 227 13.25 -9.58 -3.69
C SER A 227 13.72 -10.79 -2.86
N ARG A 228 12.79 -11.47 -2.18
CA ARG A 228 13.09 -12.51 -1.19
C ARG A 228 13.84 -13.74 -1.74
N PRO A 229 13.62 -14.24 -2.98
CA PRO A 229 14.38 -15.35 -3.54
C PRO A 229 15.84 -14.99 -3.82
N HIS A 230 16.10 -13.73 -4.19
CA HIS A 230 17.43 -13.28 -4.60
C HIS A 230 18.26 -12.73 -3.43
N LEU A 231 17.62 -12.28 -2.35
CA LEU A 231 18.25 -11.53 -1.26
C LEU A 231 17.92 -12.07 0.13
N SER A 232 18.78 -11.75 1.10
CA SER A 232 18.54 -12.07 2.51
C SER A 232 17.36 -11.27 3.08
N ARG A 233 16.69 -11.81 4.11
CA ARG A 233 15.56 -11.16 4.80
C ARG A 233 15.80 -9.69 5.17
N PRO A 234 16.92 -9.30 5.82
CA PRO A 234 17.16 -7.90 6.16
C PRO A 234 17.36 -7.01 4.93
N MET A 235 18.02 -7.52 3.88
CA MET A 235 18.22 -6.76 2.63
C MET A 235 16.91 -6.55 1.88
N ALA A 236 16.03 -7.56 1.82
CA ALA A 236 14.70 -7.44 1.22
C ALA A 236 13.85 -6.39 1.96
N THR A 237 13.93 -6.33 3.30
CA THR A 237 13.27 -5.28 4.09
C THR A 237 13.83 -3.89 3.77
N ILE A 238 15.17 -3.74 3.72
CA ILE A 238 15.81 -2.46 3.39
C ILE A 238 15.39 -1.96 2.01
N ILE A 239 15.38 -2.82 0.99
CA ILE A 239 14.94 -2.45 -0.36
C ILE A 239 13.48 -2.05 -0.38
N THR A 240 12.62 -2.78 0.33
CA THR A 240 11.18 -2.46 0.42
C THR A 240 10.96 -1.08 1.04
N PHE A 241 11.65 -0.78 2.14
CA PHE A 241 11.59 0.53 2.79
C PHE A 241 12.22 1.63 1.95
N LEU A 242 13.29 1.35 1.20
CA LEU A 242 13.93 2.31 0.31
C LEU A 242 13.02 2.70 -0.85
N ILE A 243 12.37 1.73 -1.51
CA ILE A 243 11.41 2.01 -2.59
C ILE A 243 10.23 2.81 -2.03
N SER A 244 9.75 2.47 -0.83
CA SER A 244 8.73 3.26 -0.14
C SER A 244 9.20 4.69 0.12
N ALA A 245 10.42 4.88 0.64
CA ALA A 245 10.98 6.20 0.94
C ALA A 245 11.16 7.06 -0.32
N ILE A 246 11.57 6.46 -1.44
CA ILE A 246 11.65 7.14 -2.74
C ILE A 246 10.26 7.55 -3.22
N ALA A 247 9.24 6.69 -3.07
CA ALA A 247 7.87 7.04 -3.44
C ALA A 247 7.33 8.21 -2.59
N HIS A 248 7.63 8.23 -1.28
CA HIS A 248 7.25 9.34 -0.41
C HIS A 248 8.01 10.63 -0.75
N GLU A 249 9.31 10.56 -1.03
CA GLU A 249 10.08 11.72 -1.51
C GLU A 249 9.57 12.22 -2.86
N LEU A 250 9.15 11.34 -3.76
CA LEU A 250 8.54 11.72 -5.04
C LEU A 250 7.24 12.50 -4.81
N VAL A 251 6.36 12.02 -3.93
CA VAL A 251 5.12 12.73 -3.57
C VAL A 251 5.45 14.09 -2.95
N MET A 252 6.37 14.13 -1.98
CA MET A 252 6.78 15.37 -1.34
C MET A 252 7.42 16.36 -2.34
N ALA A 253 8.23 15.87 -3.27
CA ALA A 253 8.87 16.69 -4.30
C ALA A 253 7.84 17.25 -5.30
N CYS A 254 6.77 16.51 -5.60
CA CYS A 254 5.66 17.01 -6.41
C CYS A 254 4.91 18.14 -5.68
N ILE A 255 4.72 18.03 -4.36
CA ILE A 255 4.03 19.04 -3.53
C ILE A 255 4.86 20.32 -3.40
N THR A 256 6.13 20.19 -3.01
CA THR A 256 6.99 21.34 -2.71
C THR A 256 7.71 21.88 -3.94
N LYS A 257 7.54 21.23 -5.09
CA LYS A 257 8.25 21.50 -6.35
C LYS A 257 9.78 21.47 -6.20
N LYS A 258 10.29 20.87 -5.12
CA LYS A 258 11.72 20.78 -4.79
C LYS A 258 12.04 19.41 -4.18
N VAL A 259 13.08 18.76 -4.71
CA VAL A 259 13.63 17.54 -4.12
C VAL A 259 14.57 17.94 -2.99
N ARG A 260 14.32 17.48 -1.76
CA ARG A 260 15.11 17.85 -0.57
C ARG A 260 15.74 16.65 0.12
N GLY A 261 15.06 15.51 0.12
CA GLY A 261 15.56 14.25 0.70
C GLY A 261 15.40 14.10 2.21
N PHE A 262 14.82 15.09 2.92
CA PHE A 262 14.61 15.00 4.37
C PHE A 262 13.68 13.83 4.75
N GLY A 263 12.59 13.66 4.01
CA GLY A 263 11.63 12.57 4.19
C GLY A 263 12.26 11.21 3.90
N LEU A 264 13.07 11.11 2.84
CA LEU A 264 13.81 9.90 2.52
C LEU A 264 14.74 9.49 3.67
N ILE A 265 15.52 10.42 4.21
CA ILE A 265 16.44 10.15 5.33
C ILE A 265 15.65 9.74 6.58
N ALA A 266 14.59 10.47 6.92
CA ALA A 266 13.77 10.19 8.09
C ALA A 266 13.10 8.81 8.02
N GLN A 267 12.60 8.42 6.84
CA GLN A 267 11.97 7.13 6.62
C GLN A 267 13.00 5.99 6.67
N MET A 268 14.21 6.19 6.15
CA MET A 268 15.30 5.21 6.29
C MET A 268 15.79 5.08 7.74
N MET A 269 15.74 6.16 8.53
CA MET A 269 16.12 6.16 9.95
C MET A 269 15.19 5.32 10.83
N GLN A 270 13.97 5.01 10.38
CA GLN A 270 13.05 4.11 11.09
C GLN A 270 13.66 2.71 11.31
N LEU A 271 14.43 2.19 10.35
CA LEU A 271 15.02 0.84 10.46
C LEU A 271 16.09 0.72 11.57
N PRO A 272 17.07 1.64 11.68
CA PRO A 272 17.97 1.71 12.84
C PRO A 272 17.24 1.85 14.17
N ILE A 273 16.19 2.68 14.25
CA ILE A 273 15.41 2.87 15.47
C ILE A 273 14.78 1.54 15.91
N VAL A 274 14.23 0.78 14.97
CA VAL A 274 13.67 -0.55 15.25
C VAL A 274 14.75 -1.53 15.70
N LEU A 275 15.95 -1.48 15.12
CA LEU A 275 17.05 -2.34 15.55
C LEU A 275 17.44 -2.06 17.01
N VAL A 276 17.47 -0.79 17.40
CA VAL A 276 17.70 -0.38 18.79
C VAL A 276 16.58 -0.87 19.70
N GLN A 277 15.31 -0.68 19.32
CA GLN A 277 14.13 -1.12 20.08
C GLN A 277 14.09 -2.65 20.28
N ARG A 278 14.65 -3.42 19.35
CA ARG A 278 14.72 -4.89 19.41
C ARG A 278 15.93 -5.43 20.17
N THR A 279 16.80 -4.56 20.68
CA THR A 279 17.96 -4.94 21.48
C THR A 279 17.54 -5.57 22.80
N LYS A 280 18.35 -6.51 23.33
CA LYS A 280 18.05 -7.29 24.56
C LYS A 280 17.65 -6.45 25.78
N TRP A 281 18.09 -5.19 25.85
CA TRP A 281 17.86 -4.26 26.95
C TRP A 281 16.45 -3.67 26.98
N VAL A 282 15.81 -3.60 25.82
CA VAL A 282 14.51 -2.95 25.59
C VAL A 282 13.44 -3.98 25.22
N LYS A 283 13.86 -5.14 24.72
CA LYS A 283 13.02 -6.29 24.37
C LYS A 283 12.23 -6.78 25.60
N GLY A 284 10.91 -6.55 25.57
CA GLY A 284 9.96 -7.01 26.60
C GLY A 284 9.19 -5.90 27.31
N LYS A 285 9.65 -4.64 27.23
CA LYS A 285 8.96 -3.49 27.84
C LYS A 285 7.97 -2.85 26.86
N LYS A 286 6.80 -3.49 26.66
CA LYS A 286 5.78 -3.04 25.69
C LYS A 286 5.33 -1.59 25.88
N VAL A 287 5.05 -1.19 27.14
CA VAL A 287 4.62 0.19 27.46
C VAL A 287 5.71 1.21 27.13
N PHE A 288 6.96 0.93 27.52
CA PHE A 288 8.08 1.81 27.22
C PHE A 288 8.28 1.97 25.71
N ASN A 289 8.20 0.87 24.95
CA ASN A 289 8.32 0.90 23.50
C ASN A 289 7.20 1.69 22.83
N ASN A 290 5.95 1.52 23.28
CA ASN A 290 4.81 2.29 22.79
C ASN A 290 4.97 3.80 23.09
N VAL A 291 5.39 4.18 24.30
CA VAL A 291 5.66 5.58 24.64
C VAL A 291 6.79 6.17 23.77
N CYS A 292 7.90 5.45 23.61
CA CYS A 292 8.99 5.87 22.73
C CYS A 292 8.54 5.98 21.27
N PHE A 293 7.68 5.09 20.81
CA PHE A 293 7.07 5.13 19.48
C PHE A 293 6.21 6.40 19.30
N TRP A 294 5.31 6.71 20.24
CA TRP A 294 4.50 7.94 20.20
C TRP A 294 5.35 9.21 20.21
N ILE A 295 6.36 9.29 21.08
CA ILE A 295 7.30 10.42 21.11
C ILE A 295 8.01 10.55 19.76
N SER A 296 8.51 9.45 19.20
CA SER A 296 9.18 9.44 17.90
C SER A 296 8.25 9.87 16.76
N MET A 297 6.96 9.50 16.82
CA MET A 297 5.98 9.84 15.80
C MET A 297 5.61 11.32 15.85
N ILE A 298 5.34 11.87 17.04
CA ILE A 298 5.01 13.28 17.23
C ILE A 298 6.19 14.17 16.84
N LEU A 299 7.39 13.87 17.33
CA LEU A 299 8.59 14.64 17.02
C LEU A 299 8.99 14.48 15.54
N GLY A 300 8.90 13.27 15.00
CA GLY A 300 9.27 12.96 13.62
C GLY A 300 8.39 13.70 12.61
N LEU A 301 7.06 13.58 12.73
CA LEU A 301 6.11 14.23 11.83
C LEU A 301 6.18 15.76 11.94
N SER A 302 6.26 16.30 13.16
CA SER A 302 6.38 17.74 13.39
C SER A 302 7.67 18.32 12.81
N THR A 303 8.80 17.62 12.99
CA THR A 303 10.09 18.04 12.44
C THR A 303 10.10 17.97 10.91
N MET A 304 9.53 16.91 10.32
CA MET A 304 9.40 16.82 8.86
C MET A 304 8.55 17.95 8.31
N CYS A 305 7.38 18.20 8.88
CA CYS A 305 6.51 19.30 8.46
C CYS A 305 7.27 20.64 8.51
N SER A 306 7.95 20.91 9.63
CA SER A 306 8.75 22.13 9.80
C SER A 306 9.88 22.25 8.77
N LEU A 307 10.62 21.16 8.51
CA LEU A 307 11.73 21.17 7.56
C LEU A 307 11.29 21.39 6.12
N TYR A 308 10.16 20.81 5.70
CA TYR A 308 9.65 20.99 4.32
C TYR A 308 8.97 22.34 4.10
N VAL A 309 8.48 22.98 5.16
CA VAL A 309 7.88 24.32 5.10
C VAL A 309 8.97 25.41 5.16
N LEU A 310 9.96 25.27 6.04
CA LEU A 310 10.96 26.31 6.30
C LEU A 310 12.11 26.36 5.27
N PHE A 311 12.58 25.19 4.80
CA PHE A 311 13.64 25.04 3.79
C PHE A 311 13.02 24.46 2.55
#